data_AF-A0A4Z0Q0J5-F1
#
_entry.id   AF-A0A4Z0Q0J5-F1
#
_cell.length_a   1.000
_cell.length_b   1.000
_cell.length_c   1.000
_cell.angle_alpha   90.00
_cell.angle_beta   90.00
_cell.angle_gamma   90.00
#
_symmetry.space_group_name_H-M   'P 1'
#
loop_
_entity.id
_entity.type
_entity.pdbx_description
1 polymer ?
#
loop_
_entity_poly.entity_id
_entity_poly.type
_entity_poly.pdbx_seq_one_letter_code
_entity_poly.pdbx_strand_id
1 'polypeptide(L)'
;MKNLLATLLVPIHRLQAEMPTFWRRAQKLALFGLGVIAALKLEPELVPDVVMGYLKYAFVFFTTVAGTAQFTCKDASQENSENPS
;
A
#
# COMPACT_ATOMS: atom_id res chain seq x y z
N MET A 1 16.36 32.08 13.92
CA MET A 1 16.62 30.93 13.02
C MET A 1 16.26 29.56 13.60
N LYS A 2 16.00 29.37 14.91
CA LYS A 2 15.58 28.06 15.46
C LYS A 2 14.12 27.69 15.19
N ASN A 3 13.24 28.67 14.95
CA ASN A 3 11.80 28.43 14.80
C ASN A 3 11.39 27.88 13.43
N LEU A 4 12.18 28.14 12.37
CA LEU A 4 11.86 27.72 11.01
C LEU A 4 12.10 26.22 10.77
N LEU A 5 13.12 25.66 11.43
CA LEU A 5 13.41 24.22 11.41
C LEU A 5 12.35 23.43 12.19
N ALA A 6 11.88 23.95 13.32
CA ALA A 6 10.81 23.31 14.09
C ALA A 6 9.48 23.25 13.30
N THR A 7 9.14 24.29 12.54
CA THR A 7 7.91 24.30 11.71
C THR A 7 7.99 23.36 10.50
N LEU A 8 9.20 23.08 9.98
CA LEU A 8 9.41 22.11 8.88
C LEU A 8 9.49 20.65 9.36
N LEU A 9 9.98 20.40 10.58
CA LEU A 9 10.06 19.06 11.14
C LEU A 9 8.70 18.48 11.53
N VAL A 10 7.76 19.32 11.98
CA VAL A 10 6.40 18.88 12.37
C VAL A 10 5.62 18.23 11.21
N PRO A 11 5.55 18.80 9.98
CA PRO A 11 4.87 18.13 8.88
C PRO A 11 5.59 16.86 8.41
N ILE A 12 6.92 16.78 8.51
CA ILE A 12 7.68 15.57 8.14
C ILE A 12 7.32 14.40 9.07
N HIS A 13 7.30 14.62 10.38
CA HIS A 13 6.90 13.60 11.35
C HIS A 13 5.41 13.23 11.22
N ARG A 14 4.54 14.18 10.86
CA ARG A 14 3.11 13.87 10.61
C ARG A 14 2.89 13.09 9.31
N LEU A 15 3.61 13.42 8.24
CA LEU A 15 3.60 12.67 6.99
C LEU A 15 4.10 11.24 7.20
N GLN A 16 5.20 11.08 7.94
CA GLN A 16 5.70 9.77 8.34
C GLN A 16 4.78 9.01 9.29
N ALA A 17 3.91 9.66 10.06
CA ALA A 17 2.89 8.99 10.89
C ALA A 17 1.63 8.60 10.10
N GLU A 18 1.21 9.42 9.13
CA GLU A 18 0.07 9.12 8.25
C GLU A 18 0.38 8.05 7.20
N MET A 19 1.60 8.05 6.63
CA MET A 19 1.99 7.11 5.56
C MET A 19 1.91 5.62 5.97
N PRO A 20 2.43 5.14 7.11
CA PRO A 20 2.37 3.73 7.51
C PRO A 20 0.93 3.23 7.67
N THR A 21 0.05 4.08 8.21
CA THR A 21 -1.37 3.73 8.39
C THR A 21 -2.09 3.68 7.05
N PHE A 22 -1.82 4.63 6.16
CA PHE A 22 -2.31 4.62 4.79
C PHE A 22 -1.85 3.36 4.04
N TRP A 23 -0.54 3.06 4.04
CA TRP A 23 0.01 1.91 3.34
C TRP A 23 -0.48 0.58 3.89
N ARG A 24 -0.67 0.43 5.21
CA ARG A 24 -1.32 -0.76 5.79
C ARG A 24 -2.74 -0.95 5.29
N ARG A 25 -3.53 0.13 5.14
CA ARG A 25 -4.89 0.06 4.57
C ARG A 25 -4.84 -0.26 3.08
N ALA A 26 -3.94 0.37 2.34
CA ALA A 26 -3.73 0.12 0.92
C ALA A 26 -3.32 -1.35 0.66
N GLN A 27 -2.45 -1.92 1.49
CA GLN A 27 -2.05 -3.33 1.41
C GLN A 27 -3.25 -4.26 1.60
N LYS A 28 -4.07 -4.03 2.63
CA LYS A 28 -5.27 -4.85 2.88
C LYS A 28 -6.26 -4.78 1.71
N LEU A 29 -6.50 -3.58 1.20
CA LEU A 29 -7.38 -3.38 0.04
C LEU A 29 -6.82 -4.08 -1.21
N ALA A 30 -5.50 -4.01 -1.42
CA ALA A 30 -4.86 -4.64 -2.55
C ALA A 30 -4.88 -6.17 -2.47
N LEU A 31 -4.61 -6.74 -1.29
CA LEU A 31 -4.74 -8.18 -1.06
C LEU A 31 -6.18 -8.66 -1.23
N PHE A 32 -7.16 -7.87 -0.78
CA PHE A 32 -8.56 -8.16 -1.04
C PHE A 32 -8.89 -8.18 -2.54
N GLY A 33 -8.41 -7.18 -3.29
CA GLY A 33 -8.54 -7.14 -4.75
C GLY A 33 -7.92 -8.35 -5.44
N LEU A 34 -6.75 -8.80 -4.99
CA LEU A 34 -6.13 -10.05 -5.48
C LEU A 34 -6.97 -11.28 -5.16
N GLY A 35 -7.58 -11.35 -3.98
CA GLY A 35 -8.52 -12.41 -3.60
C GLY A 35 -9.73 -12.46 -4.52
N VAL A 36 -10.31 -11.31 -4.84
CA VAL A 36 -11.42 -11.20 -5.80
C VAL A 36 -10.99 -11.67 -7.19
N ILE A 37 -9.82 -11.25 -7.68
CA ILE A 37 -9.30 -11.71 -8.98
C ILE A 37 -9.08 -13.22 -8.99
N ALA A 38 -8.56 -13.80 -7.89
CA ALA A 38 -8.37 -15.23 -7.77
C ALA A 38 -9.71 -15.98 -7.83
N ALA A 39 -10.73 -15.50 -7.14
CA ALA A 39 -12.08 -16.07 -7.18
C ALA A 39 -12.69 -15.98 -8.59
N LEU A 40 -12.59 -14.82 -9.25
CA LEU A 40 -13.08 -14.64 -10.62
C LEU A 40 -12.36 -15.54 -11.64
N LYS A 41 -11.09 -15.87 -11.39
CA LYS A 41 -10.35 -16.83 -12.23
C LYS A 41 -10.79 -18.29 -12.04
N LEU A 42 -11.41 -18.64 -10.92
CA LEU A 42 -11.95 -19.99 -10.70
C LEU A 42 -13.26 -20.21 -11.47
N GLU A 43 -14.04 -19.15 -11.69
CA GLU A 43 -15.32 -19.20 -12.40
C GLU A 43 -15.30 -18.26 -13.64
N PRO A 44 -14.44 -18.55 -14.65
CA PRO A 44 -14.28 -17.68 -15.81
C PRO A 44 -15.55 -17.56 -16.66
N GLU A 45 -16.46 -18.52 -16.58
CA GLU A 45 -17.74 -18.56 -17.30
C GLU A 45 -18.69 -17.43 -16.89
N LEU A 46 -18.54 -16.89 -15.67
CA LEU A 46 -19.34 -15.79 -15.15
C LEU A 46 -18.74 -14.40 -15.48
N VAL A 47 -17.54 -14.36 -16.05
CA VAL A 47 -16.80 -13.12 -16.29
C VAL A 47 -16.92 -12.72 -17.76
N PRO A 48 -17.46 -11.53 -18.08
CA PRO A 48 -17.49 -11.04 -19.45
C PRO A 48 -16.08 -10.95 -20.05
N ASP A 49 -15.89 -11.35 -21.31
CA ASP A 49 -14.58 -11.39 -21.99
C ASP A 49 -13.81 -10.06 -21.91
N VAL A 50 -14.53 -8.94 -21.98
CA VAL A 50 -13.98 -7.59 -21.84
C VAL A 50 -13.29 -7.43 -20.47
N VAL A 51 -13.95 -7.88 -19.39
CA VAL A 51 -13.41 -7.82 -18.02
C VAL A 51 -12.23 -8.77 -17.87
N MET A 52 -12.27 -9.94 -18.52
CA MET A 52 -11.13 -10.87 -18.49
C MET A 52 -9.85 -10.26 -19.04
N GLY A 53 -9.96 -9.46 -20.11
CA GLY A 53 -8.85 -8.69 -20.65
C GLY A 53 -8.24 -7.69 -19.64
N TYR A 54 -9.03 -7.19 -18.69
CA TYR A 54 -8.57 -6.24 -17.68
C TYR A 54 -8.03 -6.88 -16.40
N LEU A 55 -8.42 -8.13 -16.08
CA LEU A 55 -7.96 -8.79 -14.84
C LEU A 55 -6.44 -8.93 -14.76
N LYS A 56 -5.74 -9.08 -15.89
CA LYS A 56 -4.26 -9.07 -15.93
C LYS A 56 -3.66 -7.75 -15.46
N TYR A 57 -4.23 -6.61 -15.87
CA TYR A 57 -3.77 -5.29 -15.45
C TYR A 57 -4.14 -5.03 -13.99
N ALA A 58 -5.35 -5.43 -13.57
CA ALA A 58 -5.78 -5.34 -12.18
C ALA A 58 -4.87 -6.16 -11.25
N PHE A 59 -4.47 -7.37 -11.68
CA PHE A 59 -3.53 -8.21 -10.94
C PHE A 59 -2.19 -7.51 -10.75
N VAL A 60 -1.60 -6.96 -11.82
CA VAL A 60 -0.34 -6.20 -11.77
C VAL A 60 -0.48 -4.98 -10.86
N PHE A 61 -1.58 -4.23 -10.97
CA PHE A 61 -1.84 -3.07 -10.11
C PHE A 61 -1.87 -3.46 -8.63
N PHE A 62 -2.69 -4.44 -8.25
CA PHE A 62 -2.84 -4.81 -6.85
C PHE A 62 -1.58 -5.48 -6.29
N THR A 63 -0.88 -6.32 -7.05
CA THR A 63 0.41 -6.89 -6.60
C THR A 63 1.46 -5.80 -6.40
N THR A 64 1.51 -4.80 -7.28
CA THR A 64 2.42 -3.65 -7.13
C THR A 64 2.11 -2.87 -5.87
N VAL A 65 0.85 -2.49 -5.66
CA VAL A 65 0.44 -1.73 -4.46
C VAL A 65 0.70 -2.53 -3.18
N ALA A 66 0.39 -3.83 -3.16
CA ALA A 66 0.66 -4.68 -1.99
C ALA A 66 2.16 -4.80 -1.70
N GLY A 67 2.98 -4.97 -2.74
CA GLY A 67 4.44 -5.02 -2.63
C GLY A 67 5.03 -3.71 -2.12
N THR A 68 4.66 -2.58 -2.74
CA THR A 68 5.10 -1.24 -2.29
C THR A 68 4.70 -1.00 -0.84
N ALA A 69 3.46 -1.30 -0.47
CA ALA A 69 3.00 -1.14 0.90
C ALA A 69 3.80 -1.99 1.90
N GLN A 70 4.15 -3.22 1.53
CA GLN A 70 4.96 -4.11 2.37
C GLN A 70 6.37 -3.56 2.60
N PHE A 71 7.03 -3.07 1.55
CA PHE A 71 8.34 -2.42 1.67
C PHE A 71 8.26 -1.16 2.52
N THR A 72 7.33 -0.25 2.22
CA THR A 72 7.19 1.01 2.96
C THR A 72 6.86 0.79 4.45
N CYS A 73 6.03 -0.21 4.77
CA CYS A 73 5.73 -0.54 6.17
C CYS A 73 6.91 -1.19 6.90
N LYS A 74 7.73 -1.99 6.19
CA LYS A 74 8.92 -2.63 6.75
C LYS A 74 10.00 -1.59 7.06
N ASP A 75 10.28 -0.68 6.11
CA ASP A 75 11.27 0.37 6.28
C ASP A 75 10.90 1.30 7.46
N ALA A 76 9.62 1.72 7.53
CA ALA A 76 9.12 2.52 8.64
C ALA A 76 9.21 1.81 10.00
N SER A 77 9.09 0.48 10.03
CA SER A 77 9.25 -0.29 11.27
C SER A 77 10.69 -0.40 11.74
N GLN A 78 11.66 -0.34 10.83
CA GLN A 78 13.09 -0.39 11.15
C GLN A 78 13.61 0.97 11.65
N GLU A 79 13.20 2.07 11.02
CA GLU A 79 13.56 3.44 11.44
C GLU A 79 13.12 3.74 12.88
N ASN A 80 11.97 3.19 13.30
CA ASN A 80 11.42 3.39 14.64
C ASN A 80 12.10 2.53 15.73
N SER A 81 12.86 1.50 15.34
CA SER A 81 13.62 0.65 16.27
C SER A 81 15.08 1.08 16.45
N GLU A 82 15.64 1.88 15.55
CA GLU A 82 17.02 2.40 15.66
C GLU A 82 17.11 3.74 16.41
N ASN A 83 15.97 4.39 16.70
CA ASN A 83 15.91 5.62 17.46
C ASN A 83 15.19 5.39 18.81
N PRO A 84 15.85 4.81 19.82
CA PRO A 84 15.28 4.72 21.15
C PRO A 84 15.30 6.14 21.74
N SER A 85 14.12 6.75 21.83
CA SER A 85 13.85 7.91 22.67
C SER A 85 14.20 7.64 24.13
#